data_AF-A0A7T1TBT8-F1
#
_entry.id   AF-A0A7T1TBT8-F1
#
_cell.length_a   1.000
_cell.length_b   1.000
_cell.length_c   1.000
_cell.angle_alpha   90.00
_cell.angle_beta   90.00
_cell.angle_gamma   90.00
#
_symmetry.space_group_name_H-M   'P 1'
#
loop_
_entity.id
_entity.type
_entity.pdbx_description
1 polymer ?
#
loop_
_entity_poly.entity_id
_entity_poly.type
_entity_poly.pdbx_seq_one_letter_code
_entity_poly.pdbx_strand_id
1 'polypeptide(L)'
;MGYGARHEHGTDGEQAGRGYGLLVAATPPGRHPAVSATEALPALAATHPSVLLGTGTGSVVQLADPGDPNTVLSHLRTAAAHDGPLLVYLSGQLMLDSREHLPHLALTRSTPRSVRYTGLPWHWLSAEFGRRPPGLTAVIADLVADEMMWQRRSQHHLAGGLVLYGSLSAPPARRGTSAPEYSRALAAVLRVSRVRPPLDELHQLTLHQAGFGFGDTERMLLGTGPSPASSGTGYVPAPAPGAAAPPASVPAPATPVGPPPVEFTAATVTPLPAPAAPAVPPRPSSPPPAPTRAAPTPQAPGAGPAQPDASAPEAPPPGTDDEAPADVPAGVHDAIYQAAREGRHSEAATMAAQWETAALRASGPHSKEAVHWVEVRADLAHQAGDAGRACTLWLQAAAVRLQRGQATDAVEVFGAVDRAHHCWHQVTDPAQAYPLGVQLAELRELAPGRRPGAVRDVRDRLASLTAAPGEQAAAG
;
A
#
# COMPACT_ATOMS: atom_id res chain seq x y z
N MET A 1 34.60 -41.52 31.21
CA MET A 1 33.28 -41.35 30.58
C MET A 1 32.75 -39.98 30.98
N GLY A 2 32.95 -38.97 30.14
CA GLY A 2 32.37 -37.64 30.33
C GLY A 2 31.37 -37.41 29.20
N TYR A 3 30.08 -37.41 29.53
CA TYR A 3 29.03 -37.04 28.58
C TYR A 3 28.64 -35.59 28.81
N GLY A 4 28.75 -34.82 27.73
CA GLY A 4 28.56 -33.37 27.71
C GLY A 4 27.11 -32.94 27.91
N ALA A 5 26.96 -31.87 28.67
CA ALA A 5 25.77 -31.03 28.64
C ALA A 5 25.80 -30.22 27.34
N ARG A 6 24.91 -30.55 26.40
CA ARG A 6 24.58 -29.65 25.29
C ARG A 6 23.70 -28.53 25.84
N HIS A 7 24.24 -27.32 25.86
CA HIS A 7 23.47 -26.11 26.02
C HIS A 7 22.54 -25.93 24.80
N GLU A 8 21.25 -26.22 24.98
CA GLU A 8 20.19 -25.74 24.10
C GLU A 8 19.82 -24.31 24.54
N HIS A 9 20.64 -23.34 24.16
CA HIS A 9 20.32 -21.91 24.23
C HIS A 9 20.87 -21.26 22.96
N GLY A 10 20.03 -21.08 21.95
CA GLY A 10 20.40 -20.37 20.73
C GLY A 10 19.64 -20.79 19.46
N THR A 11 18.32 -20.73 19.46
CA THR A 11 17.52 -20.82 18.21
C THR A 11 16.34 -19.86 18.16
N ASP A 12 15.78 -19.49 19.31
CA ASP A 12 14.54 -18.68 19.35
C ASP A 12 14.80 -17.21 18.93
N GLY A 13 15.97 -16.66 19.23
CA GLY A 13 16.37 -15.33 18.77
C GLY A 13 16.68 -15.22 17.28
N GLU A 14 17.04 -16.35 16.63
CA GLU A 14 17.38 -16.39 15.20
C GLU A 14 16.13 -16.62 14.33
N GLN A 15 15.12 -17.32 14.87
CA GLN A 15 13.81 -17.48 14.22
C GLN A 15 12.98 -16.18 14.24
N ALA A 16 13.05 -15.38 15.30
CA ALA A 16 12.33 -14.10 15.39
C ALA A 16 12.75 -13.07 14.32
N GLY A 17 13.97 -13.19 13.76
CA GLY A 17 14.46 -12.34 12.66
C GLY A 17 14.24 -12.91 11.25
N ARG A 18 13.74 -14.15 11.12
CA ARG A 18 13.50 -14.81 9.83
C ARG A 18 12.14 -14.41 9.28
N GLY A 19 12.13 -13.86 8.08
CA GLY A 19 10.91 -13.54 7.36
C GLY A 19 10.25 -14.80 6.79
N TYR A 20 8.92 -14.77 6.68
CA TYR A 20 8.16 -15.79 5.96
C TYR A 20 7.31 -15.13 4.86
N GLY A 21 7.31 -15.73 3.68
CA GLY A 21 6.55 -15.31 2.52
C GLY A 21 5.56 -16.37 2.10
N LEU A 22 4.31 -15.97 1.86
CA LEU A 22 3.32 -16.83 1.21
C LEU A 22 2.75 -16.11 -0.01
N LEU A 23 3.06 -16.63 -1.21
CA LEU A 23 2.52 -16.11 -2.47
C LEU A 23 1.39 -17.03 -2.94
N VAL A 24 0.17 -16.52 -3.00
CA VAL A 24 -1.00 -17.26 -3.51
C VAL A 24 -1.53 -16.55 -4.74
N ALA A 25 -1.53 -17.24 -5.88
CA ALA A 25 -2.17 -16.75 -7.08
C ALA A 25 -3.17 -17.78 -7.57
N ALA A 26 -4.42 -17.39 -7.75
CA ALA A 26 -5.49 -18.29 -8.16
C ALA A 26 -6.27 -17.73 -9.35
N THR A 27 -6.26 -18.50 -10.43
CA THR A 27 -6.99 -18.21 -11.66
C THR A 27 -8.25 -19.07 -11.71
N PRO A 28 -9.45 -18.49 -11.56
CA PRO A 28 -10.69 -19.25 -11.62
C PRO A 28 -10.91 -19.86 -13.01
N PRO A 29 -11.67 -20.97 -13.10
CA PRO A 29 -11.87 -21.71 -14.33
C PRO A 29 -12.73 -20.91 -15.32
N GLY A 30 -12.32 -20.87 -16.59
CA GLY A 30 -13.09 -20.25 -17.66
C GLY A 30 -12.29 -20.12 -18.95
N ARG A 31 -12.98 -20.01 -20.08
CA ARG A 31 -12.34 -19.77 -21.39
C ARG A 31 -11.65 -18.40 -21.46
N HIS A 32 -12.15 -17.45 -20.68
CA HIS A 32 -11.60 -16.12 -20.46
C HIS A 32 -11.63 -15.85 -18.95
N PRO A 33 -10.61 -16.29 -18.19
CA PRO A 33 -10.57 -16.03 -16.76
C PRO A 33 -10.55 -14.51 -16.54
N ALA A 34 -11.17 -14.03 -15.45
CA ALA A 34 -11.23 -12.60 -15.18
C ALA A 34 -9.85 -11.98 -14.96
N VAL A 35 -8.88 -12.77 -14.51
CA VAL A 35 -7.50 -12.35 -14.23
C VAL A 35 -6.52 -13.48 -14.56
N SER A 36 -5.35 -13.14 -15.08
CA SER A 36 -4.21 -14.06 -15.28
C SER A 36 -3.31 -14.04 -14.03
N ALA A 37 -3.81 -14.55 -12.90
CA ALA A 37 -3.19 -14.31 -11.58
C ALA A 37 -1.75 -14.88 -11.46
N THR A 38 -1.48 -16.02 -12.09
CA THR A 38 -0.18 -16.70 -11.98
C THR A 38 0.92 -16.07 -12.84
N GLU A 39 0.58 -15.15 -13.75
CA GLU A 39 1.53 -14.50 -14.66
C GLU A 39 2.67 -13.77 -13.94
N ALA A 40 2.37 -13.15 -12.79
CA ALA A 40 3.35 -12.41 -12.01
C ALA A 40 4.19 -13.28 -11.06
N LEU A 41 3.77 -14.53 -10.78
CA LEU A 41 4.48 -15.40 -9.82
C LEU A 41 5.94 -15.67 -10.21
N PRO A 42 6.28 -16.04 -11.47
CA PRO A 42 7.68 -16.24 -11.86
C PRO A 42 8.52 -14.97 -11.67
N ALA A 43 7.91 -13.80 -11.86
CA ALA A 43 8.62 -12.55 -11.72
C ALA A 43 8.93 -12.20 -10.26
N LEU A 44 7.97 -12.44 -9.36
CA LEU A 44 8.15 -12.31 -7.92
C LEU A 44 9.11 -13.38 -7.37
N ALA A 45 9.01 -14.62 -7.84
CA ALA A 45 9.89 -15.73 -7.48
C ALA A 45 11.36 -15.50 -7.85
N ALA A 46 11.62 -14.74 -8.92
CA ALA A 46 12.96 -14.35 -9.33
C ALA A 46 13.58 -13.27 -8.43
N THR A 47 12.79 -12.63 -7.56
CA THR A 47 13.27 -11.63 -6.61
C THR A 47 13.99 -12.32 -5.46
N HIS A 48 15.13 -11.78 -5.03
CA HIS A 48 15.84 -12.33 -3.89
C HIS A 48 14.95 -12.31 -2.62
N PRO A 49 14.87 -13.40 -1.82
CA PRO A 49 13.98 -13.47 -0.67
C PRO A 49 14.15 -12.33 0.33
N SER A 50 15.37 -11.80 0.50
CA SER A 50 15.61 -10.66 1.39
C SER A 50 14.98 -9.35 0.90
N VAL A 51 14.89 -9.16 -0.41
CA VAL A 51 14.25 -7.98 -1.02
C VAL A 51 12.74 -8.16 -1.06
N LEU A 52 12.26 -9.37 -1.32
CA LEU A 52 10.83 -9.67 -1.29
C LEU A 52 10.26 -9.51 0.13
N LEU A 53 10.93 -10.08 1.13
CA LEU A 53 10.46 -10.10 2.53
C LEU A 53 10.93 -8.90 3.35
N GLY A 54 11.99 -8.20 2.93
CA GLY A 54 12.56 -7.08 3.69
C GLY A 54 13.33 -7.52 4.92
N THR A 55 13.67 -8.81 5.00
CA THR A 55 14.39 -9.42 6.11
C THR A 55 15.73 -9.96 5.63
N GLY A 56 16.73 -10.05 6.51
CA GLY A 56 18.05 -10.57 6.13
C GLY A 56 18.02 -12.04 5.69
N THR A 57 17.10 -12.83 6.25
CA THR A 57 16.87 -14.23 5.90
C THR A 57 15.37 -14.52 5.88
N GLY A 58 14.94 -15.51 5.09
CA GLY A 58 13.54 -15.92 5.08
C GLY A 58 13.21 -17.03 4.10
N SER A 59 12.01 -17.60 4.25
CA SER A 59 11.48 -18.65 3.39
C SER A 59 10.26 -18.15 2.63
N VAL A 60 10.09 -18.59 1.39
CA VAL A 60 8.95 -18.19 0.54
C VAL A 60 8.27 -19.46 0.01
N VAL A 61 6.98 -19.58 0.26
CA VAL A 61 6.13 -20.65 -0.27
C VAL A 61 5.21 -20.07 -1.33
N GLN A 62 5.06 -20.78 -2.44
CA GLN A 62 4.23 -20.37 -3.57
C GLN A 62 3.12 -21.38 -3.81
N LEU A 63 1.90 -20.89 -3.91
CA LEU A 63 0.71 -21.65 -4.27
C LEU A 63 0.16 -21.07 -5.58
N ALA A 64 0.51 -21.73 -6.68
CA ALA A 64 -0.03 -21.42 -8.01
C ALA A 64 -1.28 -22.24 -8.27
N ASP A 65 -2.39 -21.56 -8.56
CA ASP A 65 -3.70 -22.13 -8.87
C ASP A 65 -4.16 -23.23 -7.88
N PRO A 66 -4.21 -22.95 -6.57
CA PRO A 66 -4.73 -23.91 -5.60
C PRO A 66 -6.21 -24.19 -5.86
N GLY A 67 -6.60 -25.47 -5.87
CA GLY A 67 -7.98 -25.90 -6.13
C GLY A 67 -8.82 -26.19 -4.88
N ASP A 68 -8.20 -26.33 -3.71
CA ASP A 68 -8.85 -26.67 -2.44
C ASP A 68 -8.61 -25.56 -1.39
N PRO A 69 -9.66 -24.94 -0.84
CA PRO A 69 -9.53 -23.91 0.19
C PRO A 69 -8.85 -24.42 1.47
N ASN A 70 -8.97 -25.71 1.81
CA ASN A 70 -8.33 -26.24 3.02
C ASN A 70 -6.82 -26.31 2.90
N THR A 71 -6.29 -26.56 1.70
CA THR A 71 -4.86 -26.49 1.42
C THR A 71 -4.35 -25.08 1.64
N VAL A 72 -5.04 -24.07 1.09
CA VAL A 72 -4.66 -22.66 1.27
C VAL A 72 -4.73 -22.28 2.75
N LEU A 73 -5.79 -22.67 3.47
CA LEU A 73 -5.94 -22.40 4.89
C LEU A 73 -4.82 -23.05 5.73
N SER A 74 -4.40 -24.27 5.39
CA SER A 74 -3.30 -24.96 6.08
C SER A 74 -1.97 -24.23 5.90
N HIS A 75 -1.71 -23.71 4.70
CA HIS A 75 -0.55 -22.85 4.44
C HIS A 75 -0.66 -21.49 5.15
N LEU A 76 -1.85 -20.88 5.20
CA LEU A 76 -2.09 -19.63 5.94
C LEU A 76 -1.84 -19.81 7.43
N ARG A 77 -2.30 -20.92 8.04
CA ARG A 77 -2.04 -21.25 9.45
C ARG A 77 -0.56 -21.49 9.72
N THR A 78 0.11 -22.21 8.82
CA THR A 78 1.57 -22.44 8.92
C THR A 78 2.34 -21.13 8.82
N ALA A 79 1.93 -20.22 7.92
CA ALA A 79 2.49 -18.89 7.82
C ALA A 79 2.19 -18.05 9.07
N ALA A 80 0.97 -18.14 9.60
CA ALA A 80 0.54 -17.40 10.78
C ALA A 80 1.22 -17.87 12.08
N ALA A 81 1.76 -19.08 12.12
CA ALA A 81 2.52 -19.63 13.24
C ALA A 81 4.00 -19.18 13.27
N HIS A 82 4.51 -18.50 12.25
CA HIS A 82 5.92 -18.05 12.23
C HIS A 82 6.14 -16.81 13.10
N ASP A 83 7.05 -16.80 14.06
CA ASP A 83 7.17 -15.64 14.98
C ASP A 83 7.70 -14.34 14.34
N GLY A 84 8.39 -14.43 13.20
CA GLY A 84 8.99 -13.29 12.50
C GLY A 84 8.08 -12.53 11.53
N PRO A 85 8.62 -11.56 10.76
CA PRO A 85 7.85 -10.80 9.77
C PRO A 85 7.23 -11.69 8.70
N LEU A 86 5.92 -11.51 8.47
CA LEU A 86 5.14 -12.27 7.51
C LEU A 86 4.67 -11.36 6.36
N LEU A 87 4.99 -11.74 5.13
CA LEU A 87 4.44 -11.14 3.91
C LEU A 87 3.54 -12.14 3.20
N VAL A 88 2.28 -11.76 2.97
CA VAL A 88 1.33 -12.55 2.19
C VAL A 88 1.01 -11.79 0.92
N TYR A 89 1.21 -12.43 -0.22
CA TYR A 89 0.79 -11.91 -1.52
C TYR A 89 -0.39 -12.71 -2.02
N LEU A 90 -1.44 -12.02 -2.45
CA LEU A 90 -2.67 -12.60 -2.97
C LEU A 90 -2.95 -12.04 -4.35
N SER A 91 -3.15 -12.90 -5.35
CA SER A 91 -3.65 -12.49 -6.66
C SER A 91 -4.78 -13.41 -7.12
N GLY A 92 -5.83 -12.83 -7.69
CA GLY A 92 -6.97 -13.62 -8.14
C GLY A 92 -8.26 -12.82 -8.24
N GLN A 93 -9.37 -13.54 -8.43
CA GLN A 93 -10.69 -12.92 -8.51
C GLN A 93 -11.39 -12.94 -7.15
N LEU A 94 -12.01 -11.83 -6.77
CA LEU A 94 -12.83 -11.72 -5.57
C LEU A 94 -14.32 -11.78 -5.96
N MET A 95 -15.06 -12.72 -5.38
CA MET A 95 -16.49 -12.92 -5.63
C MET A 95 -17.28 -12.85 -4.33
N LEU A 96 -18.55 -12.47 -4.39
CA LEU A 96 -19.46 -12.58 -3.25
C LEU A 96 -20.16 -13.95 -3.22
N ASP A 97 -20.30 -14.51 -2.02
CA ASP A 97 -21.18 -15.67 -1.84
C ASP A 97 -22.64 -15.28 -2.11
N SER A 98 -23.33 -16.10 -2.89
CA SER A 98 -24.78 -16.06 -3.13
C SER A 98 -25.67 -15.95 -1.88
N ARG A 99 -25.24 -16.48 -0.72
CA ARG A 99 -26.07 -16.53 0.49
C ARG A 99 -25.73 -15.41 1.46
N GLU A 100 -24.50 -15.42 1.99
CA GLU A 100 -24.08 -14.48 3.04
C GLU A 100 -23.50 -13.18 2.45
N HIS A 101 -23.33 -13.10 1.13
CA HIS A 101 -22.71 -11.95 0.46
C HIS A 101 -21.34 -11.56 1.02
N LEU A 102 -20.59 -12.55 1.52
CA LEU A 102 -19.24 -12.36 2.04
C LEU A 102 -18.21 -12.49 0.90
N PRO A 103 -17.14 -11.67 0.90
CA PRO A 103 -16.07 -11.80 -0.09
C PRO A 103 -15.32 -13.11 0.05
N HIS A 104 -15.08 -13.77 -1.09
CA HIS A 104 -14.28 -14.98 -1.21
C HIS A 104 -13.28 -14.82 -2.36
N LEU A 105 -12.02 -15.18 -2.11
CA LEU A 105 -11.01 -15.32 -3.16
C LEU A 105 -11.30 -16.60 -3.94
N ALA A 106 -11.63 -16.44 -5.22
CA ALA A 106 -11.96 -17.54 -6.11
C ALA A 106 -10.70 -18.37 -6.43
N LEU A 107 -10.81 -19.67 -6.18
CA LEU A 107 -9.80 -20.67 -6.47
C LEU A 107 -10.01 -21.32 -7.85
N THR A 108 -9.12 -22.21 -8.28
CA THR A 108 -9.12 -22.85 -9.62
C THR A 108 -10.39 -23.66 -9.94
N ARG A 109 -11.20 -23.98 -8.91
CA ARG A 109 -12.50 -24.66 -9.05
C ARG A 109 -13.70 -23.79 -8.65
N SER A 110 -13.48 -22.50 -8.42
CA SER A 110 -14.51 -21.57 -7.97
C SER A 110 -15.30 -20.99 -9.12
N THR A 111 -16.62 -21.07 -9.02
CA THR A 111 -17.55 -20.37 -9.90
C THR A 111 -18.44 -19.47 -9.04
N PRO A 112 -19.15 -18.48 -9.62
CA PRO A 112 -20.07 -17.65 -8.84
C PRO A 112 -21.11 -18.44 -8.03
N ARG A 113 -21.46 -19.67 -8.45
CA ARG A 113 -22.39 -20.55 -7.74
C ARG A 113 -21.75 -21.43 -6.68
N SER A 114 -20.46 -21.72 -6.79
CA SER A 114 -19.75 -22.66 -5.92
C SER A 114 -18.74 -22.01 -4.98
N VAL A 115 -18.46 -20.71 -5.15
CA VAL A 115 -17.39 -20.00 -4.42
C VAL A 115 -17.53 -20.06 -2.90
N ARG A 116 -18.74 -20.21 -2.39
CA ARG A 116 -18.99 -20.45 -0.95
C ARG A 116 -18.29 -21.69 -0.39
N TYR A 117 -18.15 -22.73 -1.21
CA TYR A 117 -17.59 -24.03 -0.80
C TYR A 117 -16.18 -24.26 -1.34
N THR A 118 -15.83 -23.60 -2.46
CA THR A 118 -14.56 -23.82 -3.16
C THR A 118 -13.63 -22.62 -3.15
N GLY A 119 -14.11 -21.43 -2.79
CA GLY A 119 -13.32 -20.22 -2.61
C GLY A 119 -12.77 -20.11 -1.19
N LEU A 120 -11.72 -19.29 -1.02
CA LEU A 120 -11.20 -18.95 0.30
C LEU A 120 -11.97 -17.76 0.87
N PRO A 121 -12.70 -17.89 2.00
CA PRO A 121 -13.40 -16.77 2.61
C PRO A 121 -12.42 -15.68 3.06
N TRP A 122 -12.65 -14.43 2.65
CA TRP A 122 -11.73 -13.32 2.92
C TRP A 122 -11.55 -13.06 4.42
N HIS A 123 -12.63 -13.16 5.20
CA HIS A 123 -12.60 -12.96 6.65
C HIS A 123 -11.72 -13.98 7.41
N TRP A 124 -11.40 -15.13 6.81
CA TRP A 124 -10.44 -16.06 7.41
C TRP A 124 -9.02 -15.50 7.42
N LEU A 125 -8.63 -14.68 6.42
CA LEU A 125 -7.33 -14.00 6.42
C LEU A 125 -7.21 -13.08 7.63
N SER A 126 -8.23 -12.23 7.85
CA SER A 126 -8.30 -11.34 9.00
C SER A 126 -8.28 -12.10 10.33
N ALA A 127 -9.02 -13.21 10.42
CA ALA A 127 -9.10 -14.02 11.64
C ALA A 127 -7.80 -14.78 11.96
N GLU A 128 -7.10 -15.31 10.95
CA GLU A 128 -5.84 -16.03 11.13
C GLU A 128 -4.69 -15.05 11.48
N PHE A 129 -4.62 -13.89 10.82
CA PHE A 129 -3.54 -12.93 11.05
C PHE A 129 -3.81 -11.96 12.21
N GLY A 130 -5.07 -11.73 12.58
CA GLY A 130 -5.42 -10.89 13.74
C GLY A 130 -4.93 -11.43 15.07
N ARG A 131 -4.46 -12.69 15.12
CA ARG A 131 -3.82 -13.29 16.31
C ARG A 131 -2.34 -12.95 16.45
N ARG A 132 -1.72 -12.41 15.39
CA ARG A 132 -0.31 -12.06 15.38
C ARG A 132 -0.10 -10.65 15.96
N PRO A 133 1.10 -10.34 16.47
CA PRO A 133 1.41 -8.99 16.91
C PRO A 133 1.22 -7.97 15.76
N PRO A 134 0.62 -6.80 16.04
CA PRO A 134 0.42 -5.78 15.02
C PRO A 134 1.77 -5.32 14.47
N GLY A 135 1.83 -5.06 13.15
CA GLY A 135 3.07 -4.63 12.50
C GLY A 135 4.09 -5.75 12.28
N LEU A 136 3.70 -7.03 12.33
CA LEU A 136 4.53 -8.15 11.84
C LEU A 136 3.92 -8.87 10.65
N THR A 137 2.76 -8.43 10.15
CA THR A 137 2.08 -9.08 9.02
C THR A 137 1.59 -8.03 8.05
N ALA A 138 1.97 -8.19 6.80
CA ALA A 138 1.52 -7.38 5.69
C ALA A 138 0.93 -8.25 4.60
N VAL A 139 -0.18 -7.80 4.02
CA VAL A 139 -0.86 -8.43 2.90
C VAL A 139 -0.77 -7.50 1.70
N ILE A 140 -0.27 -8.02 0.58
CA ILE A 140 -0.26 -7.35 -0.72
C ILE A 140 -1.26 -8.08 -1.62
N ALA A 141 -2.22 -7.37 -2.21
CA ALA A 141 -3.29 -7.97 -2.98
C ALA A 141 -3.48 -7.34 -4.37
N ASP A 142 -3.47 -8.15 -5.43
CA ASP A 142 -3.82 -7.74 -6.79
C ASP A 142 -5.05 -8.51 -7.26
N LEU A 143 -6.20 -7.86 -7.10
CA LEU A 143 -7.50 -8.50 -7.17
C LEU A 143 -8.34 -7.94 -8.32
N VAL A 144 -9.18 -8.80 -8.88
CA VAL A 144 -10.25 -8.41 -9.82
C VAL A 144 -11.59 -8.77 -9.19
N ALA A 145 -12.51 -7.82 -9.10
CA ALA A 145 -13.85 -8.08 -8.59
C ALA A 145 -14.72 -8.76 -9.66
N ASP A 146 -15.64 -9.63 -9.25
CA ASP A 146 -16.82 -9.92 -10.07
C ASP A 146 -17.82 -8.76 -10.05
N GLU A 147 -18.83 -8.82 -10.91
CA GLU A 147 -19.84 -7.76 -11.06
C GLU A 147 -20.50 -7.38 -9.72
N MET A 148 -20.85 -8.39 -8.92
CA MET A 148 -21.55 -8.19 -7.65
C MET A 148 -20.63 -7.60 -6.57
N MET A 149 -19.39 -8.11 -6.46
CA MET A 149 -18.37 -7.57 -5.57
C MET A 149 -18.02 -6.13 -5.95
N TRP A 150 -17.93 -5.82 -7.26
CA TRP A 150 -17.60 -4.48 -7.72
C TRP A 150 -18.68 -3.46 -7.36
N GLN A 151 -19.95 -3.79 -7.60
CA GLN A 151 -21.08 -2.91 -7.27
C GLN A 151 -21.19 -2.66 -5.76
N ARG A 152 -20.84 -3.65 -4.93
CA ARG A 152 -20.92 -3.58 -3.45
C ARG A 152 -19.58 -3.30 -2.77
N ARG A 153 -18.53 -2.94 -3.52
CA ARG A 153 -17.16 -2.82 -2.99
C ARG A 153 -17.03 -1.88 -1.79
N SER A 154 -17.80 -0.79 -1.76
CA SER A 154 -17.83 0.17 -0.65
C SER A 154 -18.47 -0.37 0.63
N GLN A 155 -19.26 -1.44 0.54
CA GLN A 155 -19.94 -2.08 1.67
C GLN A 155 -19.03 -3.11 2.38
N HIS A 156 -17.91 -3.48 1.77
CA HIS A 156 -17.02 -4.52 2.28
C HIS A 156 -15.69 -3.92 2.73
N HIS A 157 -15.41 -4.03 4.03
CA HIS A 157 -14.13 -3.61 4.59
C HIS A 157 -13.09 -4.74 4.45
N LEU A 158 -12.32 -4.72 3.35
CA LEU A 158 -11.34 -5.76 3.03
C LEU A 158 -10.10 -5.75 3.94
N ALA A 159 -9.72 -4.60 4.51
CA ALA A 159 -8.59 -4.55 5.43
C ALA A 159 -8.90 -5.35 6.70
N GLY A 160 -10.03 -5.09 7.37
CA GLY A 160 -10.50 -5.93 8.48
C GLY A 160 -9.47 -6.14 9.59
N GLY A 161 -8.64 -5.12 9.88
CA GLY A 161 -7.52 -5.20 10.83
C GLY A 161 -6.17 -5.65 10.25
N LEU A 162 -6.09 -5.94 8.96
CA LEU A 162 -4.85 -6.25 8.24
C LEU A 162 -4.15 -4.98 7.76
N VAL A 163 -2.81 -5.02 7.73
CA VAL A 163 -2.01 -4.08 6.94
C VAL A 163 -2.09 -4.54 5.49
N LEU A 164 -2.96 -3.89 4.70
CA LEU A 164 -3.33 -4.31 3.35
C LEU A 164 -2.94 -3.24 2.33
N TYR A 165 -2.16 -3.65 1.34
CA TYR A 165 -1.76 -2.82 0.19
C TYR A 165 -2.13 -3.51 -1.13
N GLY A 166 -2.42 -2.76 -2.17
CA GLY A 166 -2.71 -3.34 -3.48
C GLY A 166 -3.79 -2.62 -4.29
N SER A 167 -4.45 -3.39 -5.15
CA SER A 167 -5.54 -2.88 -6.00
C SER A 167 -6.65 -3.91 -6.15
N LEU A 168 -7.89 -3.41 -6.20
CA LEU A 168 -9.06 -4.14 -6.66
C LEU A 168 -9.55 -3.51 -7.96
N SER A 169 -9.48 -4.23 -9.06
CA SER A 169 -9.95 -3.75 -10.38
C SER A 169 -11.39 -4.21 -10.65
N ALA A 170 -12.10 -3.44 -11.47
CA ALA A 170 -13.41 -3.77 -11.99
C ALA A 170 -13.38 -5.08 -12.80
N PRO A 171 -14.52 -5.77 -12.94
CA PRO A 171 -14.61 -6.92 -13.83
C PRO A 171 -14.24 -6.49 -15.27
N PRO A 172 -13.48 -7.30 -16.02
CA PRO A 172 -13.08 -6.95 -17.37
C PRO A 172 -14.28 -6.80 -18.30
N ALA A 173 -14.28 -5.77 -19.14
CA ALA A 173 -15.30 -5.58 -20.15
C ALA A 173 -15.33 -6.79 -21.12
N ARG A 174 -16.50 -7.46 -21.19
CA ARG A 174 -16.86 -8.63 -22.03
C ARG A 174 -15.69 -9.40 -22.70
N ARG A 175 -15.47 -10.64 -22.25
CA ARG A 175 -14.53 -11.65 -22.82
C ARG A 175 -13.04 -11.23 -22.81
N GLY A 176 -12.66 -10.31 -21.93
CA GLY A 176 -11.27 -10.00 -21.61
C GLY A 176 -10.76 -10.78 -20.40
N THR A 177 -9.44 -11.00 -20.37
CA THR A 177 -8.72 -11.43 -19.17
C THR A 177 -7.89 -10.25 -18.70
N SER A 178 -8.09 -9.82 -17.44
CA SER A 178 -7.30 -8.74 -16.87
C SER A 178 -5.88 -9.21 -16.59
N ALA A 179 -4.94 -8.34 -16.92
CA ALA A 179 -3.56 -8.42 -16.51
C ALA A 179 -3.43 -8.15 -14.99
N PRO A 180 -2.53 -8.85 -14.26
CA PRO A 180 -2.16 -8.48 -12.90
C PRO A 180 -1.16 -7.32 -12.91
N GLU A 181 -1.63 -6.12 -13.28
CA GLU A 181 -0.80 -4.94 -13.53
C GLU A 181 -0.02 -4.50 -12.29
N TYR A 182 -0.69 -4.50 -11.13
CA TYR A 182 -0.05 -4.16 -9.85
C TYR A 182 1.09 -5.14 -9.54
N SER A 183 0.86 -6.43 -9.78
CA SER A 183 1.85 -7.46 -9.48
C SER A 183 3.06 -7.42 -10.40
N ARG A 184 2.86 -7.09 -11.69
CA ARG A 184 3.98 -6.86 -12.61
C ARG A 184 4.80 -5.65 -12.21
N ALA A 185 4.14 -4.54 -11.86
CA ALA A 185 4.80 -3.34 -11.38
C ALA A 185 5.58 -3.60 -10.09
N LEU A 186 4.98 -4.33 -9.15
CA LEU A 186 5.62 -4.73 -7.89
C LEU A 186 6.90 -5.52 -8.16
N ALA A 187 6.82 -6.53 -9.03
CA ALA A 187 7.99 -7.33 -9.39
C ALA A 187 9.08 -6.48 -10.09
N ALA A 188 8.69 -5.50 -10.91
CA ALA A 188 9.63 -4.59 -11.56
C ALA A 188 10.36 -3.70 -10.54
N VAL A 189 9.62 -3.07 -9.60
CA VAL A 189 10.20 -2.24 -8.54
C VAL A 189 11.14 -3.06 -7.65
N LEU A 190 10.72 -4.24 -7.22
CA LEU A 190 11.52 -5.12 -6.35
C LEU A 190 12.81 -5.61 -7.02
N ARG A 191 12.80 -5.84 -8.35
CA ARG A 191 14.00 -6.29 -9.09
C ARG A 191 15.08 -5.23 -9.20
N VAL A 192 14.69 -3.96 -9.29
CA VAL A 192 15.65 -2.84 -9.37
C VAL A 192 16.12 -2.42 -7.97
N SER A 193 15.33 -2.73 -6.94
CA SER A 193 15.63 -2.43 -5.54
C SER A 193 16.75 -3.32 -5.00
N ARG A 194 17.79 -2.70 -4.42
CA ARG A 194 18.85 -3.44 -3.70
C ARG A 194 18.46 -3.82 -2.28
N VAL A 195 17.66 -2.97 -1.64
CA VAL A 195 17.09 -3.14 -0.30
C VAL A 195 15.59 -2.88 -0.43
N ARG A 196 14.77 -3.63 0.30
CA ARG A 196 13.32 -3.45 0.28
C ARG A 196 12.95 -2.08 0.88
N PRO A 197 12.26 -1.20 0.13
CA PRO A 197 11.69 0.02 0.69
C PRO A 197 10.64 -0.31 1.77
N PRO A 198 10.32 0.64 2.67
CA PRO A 198 9.13 0.56 3.52
C PRO A 198 7.88 0.21 2.70
N LEU A 199 6.92 -0.48 3.30
CA LEU A 199 5.78 -1.04 2.56
C LEU A 199 4.88 0.04 1.93
N ASP A 200 4.73 1.17 2.62
CA ASP A 200 4.03 2.35 2.14
C ASP A 200 4.74 2.96 0.92
N GLU A 201 6.06 3.15 0.99
CA GLU A 201 6.86 3.63 -0.14
C GLU A 201 6.85 2.64 -1.31
N LEU A 202 7.01 1.35 -1.03
CA LEU A 202 6.93 0.28 -2.02
C LEU A 202 5.57 0.27 -2.72
N HIS A 203 4.48 0.48 -1.97
CA HIS A 203 3.15 0.59 -2.54
C HIS A 203 3.05 1.80 -3.46
N GLN A 204 3.49 2.99 -3.03
CA GLN A 204 3.47 4.19 -3.87
C GLN A 204 4.31 4.04 -5.15
N LEU A 205 5.52 3.48 -5.03
CA LEU A 205 6.38 3.17 -6.18
C LEU A 205 5.72 2.17 -7.13
N THR A 206 5.02 1.18 -6.58
CA THR A 206 4.28 0.18 -7.39
C THR A 206 3.11 0.82 -8.13
N LEU A 207 2.33 1.67 -7.45
CA LEU A 207 1.24 2.41 -8.09
C LEU A 207 1.75 3.30 -9.23
N HIS A 208 2.86 4.00 -8.98
CA HIS A 208 3.51 4.84 -9.99
C HIS A 208 4.00 4.00 -11.18
N GLN A 209 4.69 2.89 -10.92
CA GLN A 209 5.21 1.99 -11.95
C GLN A 209 4.10 1.33 -12.77
N ALA A 210 2.93 1.09 -12.16
CA ALA A 210 1.75 0.56 -12.83
C ALA A 210 0.98 1.63 -13.62
N GLY A 211 1.29 2.92 -13.43
CA GLY A 211 0.56 4.03 -14.03
C GLY A 211 -0.85 4.22 -13.45
N PHE A 212 -1.08 3.80 -12.20
CA PHE A 212 -2.37 3.94 -11.55
C PHE A 212 -2.58 5.39 -11.10
N GLY A 213 -3.42 6.11 -11.84
CA GLY A 213 -3.78 7.51 -11.57
C GLY A 213 -4.94 7.67 -10.58
N PHE A 214 -5.12 8.89 -10.09
CA PHE A 214 -6.29 9.25 -9.29
C PHE A 214 -7.54 9.36 -10.19
N GLY A 215 -8.68 8.85 -9.73
CA GLY A 215 -9.93 8.90 -10.50
C GLY A 215 -10.16 7.75 -11.49
N ASP A 216 -9.32 6.71 -11.47
CA ASP A 216 -9.62 5.46 -12.17
C ASP A 216 -10.88 4.81 -11.58
N THR A 217 -12.03 5.09 -12.19
CA THR A 217 -13.32 4.54 -11.75
C THR A 217 -13.42 3.03 -11.92
N GLU A 218 -12.49 2.41 -12.66
CA GLU A 218 -12.38 0.97 -12.85
C GLU A 218 -11.45 0.33 -11.81
N ARG A 219 -10.92 1.09 -10.84
CA ARG A 219 -10.00 0.56 -9.83
C ARG A 219 -10.20 1.19 -8.45
N MET A 220 -10.10 0.36 -7.42
CA MET A 220 -10.12 0.76 -6.02
C MET A 220 -8.77 0.41 -5.41
N LEU A 221 -8.02 1.42 -4.98
CA LEU A 221 -6.74 1.22 -4.33
C LEU A 221 -6.95 0.67 -2.91
N LEU A 222 -6.13 -0.31 -2.55
CA LEU A 222 -6.10 -0.89 -1.21
C LEU A 222 -4.85 -0.34 -0.52
N GLY A 223 -5.03 0.41 0.56
CA GLY A 223 -3.91 1.01 1.30
C GLY A 223 -4.34 1.40 2.71
N THR A 224 -4.15 0.51 3.67
CA THR A 224 -4.47 0.77 5.08
C THR A 224 -3.38 0.23 5.99
N GLY A 225 -2.78 1.11 6.80
CA GLY A 225 -1.97 0.75 7.97
C GLY A 225 -0.60 1.42 8.04
N PRO A 226 -0.04 1.63 9.25
CA PRO A 226 1.38 1.92 9.43
C PRO A 226 2.20 0.68 9.03
N SER A 227 3.26 0.87 8.23
CA SER A 227 4.15 -0.20 7.78
C SER A 227 4.68 -1.00 8.98
N PRO A 228 4.76 -2.35 8.91
CA PRO A 228 5.54 -3.12 9.86
C PRO A 228 6.98 -2.57 9.87
N ALA A 229 7.51 -2.24 11.06
CA ALA A 229 8.87 -1.71 11.17
C ALA A 229 9.86 -2.78 10.66
N SER A 230 10.64 -2.44 9.64
CA SER A 230 11.77 -3.26 9.22
C SER A 230 12.73 -3.37 10.40
N SER A 231 12.84 -4.57 10.98
CA SER A 231 13.73 -4.85 12.11
C SER A 231 15.20 -4.76 11.68
N GLY A 232 15.69 -3.53 11.54
CA GLY A 232 17.10 -3.18 11.45
C GLY A 232 17.49 -2.41 12.70
N THR A 233 18.15 -3.10 13.64
CA THR A 233 18.87 -2.55 14.81
C THR A 233 18.08 -1.62 15.75
N GLY A 234 17.70 -2.15 16.91
CA GLY A 234 17.29 -1.34 18.06
C GLY A 234 16.07 -1.91 18.78
N TYR A 235 16.24 -3.02 19.48
CA TYR A 235 15.34 -3.37 20.57
C TYR A 235 15.44 -2.26 21.62
N VAL A 236 14.47 -1.34 21.63
CA VAL A 236 14.22 -0.47 22.78
C VAL A 236 13.36 -1.29 23.73
N PRO A 237 13.83 -1.60 24.97
CA PRO A 237 13.00 -2.31 25.91
C PRO A 237 11.76 -1.46 26.19
N ALA A 238 10.58 -2.09 26.09
CA ALA A 238 9.34 -1.52 26.58
C ALA A 238 9.54 -1.03 28.03
N PRO A 239 9.00 0.14 28.43
CA PRO A 239 9.03 0.56 29.82
C PRO A 239 8.30 -0.49 30.65
N ALA A 240 9.01 -1.08 31.61
CA ALA A 240 8.46 -2.06 32.52
C ALA A 240 7.24 -1.47 33.25
N PRO A 241 6.08 -2.16 33.29
CA PRO A 241 5.04 -1.82 34.24
C PRO A 241 5.58 -2.05 35.65
N GLY A 242 5.62 -0.97 36.43
CA GLY A 242 6.15 -0.94 37.78
C GLY A 242 5.41 -1.88 38.73
N ALA A 243 6.20 -2.52 39.59
CA ALA A 243 5.90 -3.03 40.92
C ALA A 243 4.61 -3.84 41.11
N ALA A 244 4.77 -5.16 41.09
CA ALA A 244 3.82 -6.12 41.64
C ALA A 244 3.70 -5.99 43.17
N ALA A 245 2.47 -6.02 43.67
CA ALA A 245 2.13 -6.48 45.03
C ALA A 245 1.77 -7.99 44.97
N PRO A 246 2.05 -8.78 46.02
CA PRO A 246 2.12 -10.25 45.93
C PRO A 246 0.74 -10.93 45.88
N PRO A 247 0.56 -12.04 45.14
CA PRO A 247 -0.69 -12.80 45.18
C PRO A 247 -0.71 -13.79 46.36
N ALA A 248 -1.85 -13.82 47.05
CA ALA A 248 -2.21 -14.84 48.02
C ALA A 248 -2.48 -16.19 47.33
N SER A 249 -2.06 -17.26 47.99
CA SER A 249 -2.16 -18.65 47.55
C SER A 249 -3.59 -19.17 47.58
N VAL A 250 -4.04 -19.84 46.50
CA VAL A 250 -5.25 -20.67 46.47
C VAL A 250 -4.91 -22.00 45.76
N PRO A 251 -5.35 -23.16 46.27
CA PRO A 251 -4.82 -24.46 45.85
C PRO A 251 -5.47 -25.02 44.57
N ALA A 252 -4.70 -25.88 43.89
CA ALA A 252 -5.03 -26.55 42.63
C ALA A 252 -6.13 -27.63 42.76
N PRO A 253 -6.98 -27.81 41.74
CA PRO A 253 -7.74 -29.05 41.55
C PRO A 253 -6.99 -30.06 40.65
N ALA A 254 -7.27 -31.34 40.92
CA ALA A 254 -6.59 -32.52 40.41
C ALA A 254 -6.85 -32.83 38.92
N THR A 255 -5.87 -33.53 38.34
CA THR A 255 -5.86 -34.11 36.99
C THR A 255 -6.83 -35.29 36.82
N PRO A 256 -7.55 -35.40 35.69
CA PRO A 256 -8.08 -36.67 35.22
C PRO A 256 -7.11 -37.37 34.26
N VAL A 257 -6.94 -38.66 34.50
CA VAL A 257 -6.18 -39.66 33.75
C VAL A 257 -6.77 -39.86 32.35
N GLY A 258 -5.93 -39.79 31.31
CA GLY A 258 -6.29 -40.15 29.94
C GLY A 258 -6.12 -41.66 29.66
N PRO A 259 -6.93 -42.26 28.76
CA PRO A 259 -6.77 -43.65 28.31
C PRO A 259 -5.63 -43.79 27.27
N PRO A 260 -5.06 -45.02 27.10
CA PRO A 260 -3.83 -45.25 26.34
C PRO A 260 -4.00 -45.21 24.81
N PRO A 261 -2.89 -45.01 24.06
CA PRO A 261 -2.91 -44.94 22.60
C PRO A 261 -3.02 -46.32 21.95
N VAL A 262 -3.86 -46.41 20.92
CA VAL A 262 -3.91 -47.54 19.98
C VAL A 262 -2.93 -47.30 18.84
N GLU A 263 -2.01 -48.23 18.68
CA GLU A 263 -1.03 -48.33 17.60
C GLU A 263 -1.73 -48.65 16.27
N PHE A 264 -1.45 -47.87 15.23
CA PHE A 264 -1.67 -48.29 13.85
C PHE A 264 -0.34 -48.28 13.10
N THR A 265 -0.01 -49.47 12.60
CA THR A 265 1.19 -49.87 11.90
C THR A 265 1.41 -49.10 10.60
N ALA A 266 2.66 -48.69 10.38
CA ALA A 266 3.16 -48.10 9.15
C ALA A 266 3.05 -49.09 7.97
N ALA A 267 2.41 -48.65 6.89
CA ALA A 267 2.45 -49.35 5.61
C ALA A 267 3.58 -48.77 4.74
N THR A 268 4.57 -49.60 4.48
CA THR A 268 5.67 -49.40 3.53
C THR A 268 5.11 -49.17 2.12
N VAL A 269 5.46 -48.04 1.49
CA VAL A 269 5.25 -47.82 0.05
C VAL A 269 6.61 -47.83 -0.65
N THR A 270 6.77 -48.83 -1.51
CA THR A 270 7.91 -49.06 -2.40
C THR A 270 7.98 -48.01 -3.51
N PRO A 271 9.16 -47.49 -3.90
CA PRO A 271 9.28 -46.51 -4.97
C PRO A 271 9.25 -47.16 -6.37
N LEU A 272 8.59 -46.50 -7.34
CA LEU A 272 8.54 -46.88 -8.76
C LEU A 272 9.13 -45.72 -9.61
N PRO A 273 9.79 -45.98 -10.76
CA PRO A 273 10.94 -45.20 -11.21
C PRO A 273 10.60 -44.01 -12.12
N ALA A 274 11.61 -43.14 -12.25
CA ALA A 274 11.60 -41.90 -13.03
C ALA A 274 11.40 -42.12 -14.54
N PRO A 275 10.62 -41.27 -15.23
CA PRO A 275 10.63 -41.19 -16.68
C PRO A 275 11.76 -40.27 -17.20
N ALA A 276 12.38 -40.73 -18.29
CA ALA A 276 13.54 -40.16 -18.96
C ALA A 276 13.27 -38.81 -19.65
N ALA A 277 14.31 -37.98 -19.71
CA ALA A 277 14.34 -36.69 -20.39
C ALA A 277 14.31 -36.83 -21.93
N PRO A 278 13.53 -36.01 -22.66
CA PRO A 278 13.68 -35.85 -24.09
C PRO A 278 14.73 -34.78 -24.44
N ALA A 279 15.45 -35.07 -25.53
CA ALA A 279 16.60 -34.35 -26.05
C ALA A 279 16.30 -32.96 -26.64
N VAL A 280 17.28 -32.08 -26.54
CA VAL A 280 17.33 -30.70 -27.07
C VAL A 280 17.74 -30.69 -28.55
N PRO A 281 16.99 -30.06 -29.46
CA PRO A 281 17.49 -29.68 -30.78
C PRO A 281 18.10 -28.26 -30.80
N PRO A 282 19.11 -27.99 -31.66
CA PRO A 282 19.91 -26.76 -31.63
C PRO A 282 19.23 -25.54 -32.29
N ARG A 283 19.58 -24.34 -31.79
CA ARG A 283 19.20 -23.03 -32.34
C ARG A 283 19.89 -22.74 -33.68
N PRO A 284 19.16 -22.17 -34.67
CA PRO A 284 19.77 -21.38 -35.74
C PRO A 284 19.75 -19.86 -35.44
N SER A 285 20.97 -19.32 -35.47
CA SER A 285 21.48 -18.06 -36.04
C SER A 285 20.59 -16.83 -36.28
N SER A 286 21.19 -15.69 -35.90
CA SER A 286 20.92 -14.27 -36.10
C SER A 286 20.27 -13.81 -37.41
N PRO A 287 19.53 -12.67 -37.39
CA PRO A 287 19.36 -11.79 -38.55
C PRO A 287 20.25 -10.52 -38.52
N PRO A 288 20.50 -9.90 -39.69
CA PRO A 288 21.58 -8.92 -39.96
C PRO A 288 21.24 -7.45 -39.64
N PRO A 289 22.25 -6.54 -39.62
CA PRO A 289 22.05 -5.12 -39.34
C PRO A 289 21.60 -4.34 -40.59
N ALA A 290 20.86 -3.25 -40.37
CA ALA A 290 20.43 -2.29 -41.39
C ALA A 290 20.57 -0.84 -40.86
N PRO A 291 20.68 0.17 -41.73
CA PRO A 291 21.85 1.06 -41.75
C PRO A 291 21.65 2.47 -41.17
N THR A 292 22.80 3.07 -40.87
CA THR A 292 23.06 4.48 -40.53
C THR A 292 22.77 5.45 -41.69
N ARG A 293 22.00 6.52 -41.43
CA ARG A 293 22.04 7.86 -42.06
C ARG A 293 20.88 8.71 -41.50
N ALA A 294 20.93 10.02 -41.28
CA ALA A 294 21.95 11.05 -41.21
C ALA A 294 21.33 12.21 -40.41
N ALA A 295 22.14 12.93 -39.64
CA ALA A 295 21.81 14.25 -39.12
C ALA A 295 21.73 15.30 -40.25
N PRO A 296 21.02 16.40 -40.01
CA PRO A 296 21.62 17.70 -40.25
C PRO A 296 21.64 18.59 -39.00
N THR A 297 22.71 19.38 -39.00
CA THR A 297 23.30 20.31 -38.04
C THR A 297 22.50 21.64 -37.90
N PRO A 298 22.92 22.56 -36.99
CA PRO A 298 22.05 23.46 -36.25
C PRO A 298 21.93 24.86 -36.85
N GLN A 299 20.91 25.60 -36.41
CA GLN A 299 20.84 27.06 -36.55
C GLN A 299 20.46 27.68 -35.20
N ALA A 300 21.33 28.57 -34.72
CA ALA A 300 21.15 29.51 -33.62
C ALA A 300 21.65 30.89 -34.12
N PRO A 301 21.52 31.99 -33.36
CA PRO A 301 20.42 32.43 -32.50
C PRO A 301 19.92 33.82 -32.92
N GLY A 302 18.77 34.27 -32.40
CA GLY A 302 18.25 35.60 -32.66
C GLY A 302 17.39 36.16 -31.53
N ALA A 303 18.05 36.94 -30.67
CA ALA A 303 17.55 38.13 -29.96
C ALA A 303 16.26 38.05 -29.12
N GLY A 304 16.41 38.28 -27.81
CA GLY A 304 15.36 38.81 -26.93
C GLY A 304 14.90 40.23 -27.35
N PRO A 305 13.88 40.82 -26.68
CA PRO A 305 14.05 41.21 -25.27
C PRO A 305 12.77 41.21 -24.40
N ALA A 306 13.00 41.58 -23.13
CA ALA A 306 12.15 42.32 -22.19
C ALA A 306 11.21 41.54 -21.24
N GLN A 307 11.69 41.43 -20.00
CA GLN A 307 10.91 41.26 -18.76
C GLN A 307 9.95 42.45 -18.54
N PRO A 308 8.86 42.21 -17.79
CA PRO A 308 8.50 43.13 -16.71
C PRO A 308 8.23 42.43 -15.37
N ASP A 309 8.95 42.93 -14.38
CA ASP A 309 8.64 43.19 -12.98
C ASP A 309 7.72 42.28 -12.14
N ALA A 310 8.31 41.95 -10.99
CA ALA A 310 7.73 41.37 -9.81
C ALA A 310 6.61 42.24 -9.22
N SER A 311 5.53 41.58 -8.81
CA SER A 311 4.61 42.07 -7.78
C SER A 311 4.15 40.89 -6.95
N ALA A 312 4.63 40.85 -5.71
CA ALA A 312 4.20 39.93 -4.68
C ALA A 312 2.74 40.23 -4.27
N PRO A 313 1.85 39.24 -4.15
CA PRO A 313 0.61 39.40 -3.42
C PRO A 313 0.77 38.94 -1.98
N GLU A 314 0.63 39.92 -1.10
CA GLU A 314 0.39 39.86 0.34
C GLU A 314 -0.66 38.80 0.73
N ALA A 315 -0.36 38.04 1.77
CA ALA A 315 -1.21 36.96 2.29
C ALA A 315 -2.49 37.51 2.95
N PRO A 316 -3.69 36.99 2.64
CA PRO A 316 -4.89 37.32 3.39
C PRO A 316 -4.91 36.58 4.74
N PRO A 317 -5.47 37.18 5.81
CA PRO A 317 -5.51 36.60 7.16
C PRO A 317 -6.39 35.35 7.23
N PRO A 318 -6.22 34.47 8.24
CA PRO A 318 -7.06 33.30 8.42
C PRO A 318 -8.49 33.73 8.73
N GLY A 319 -9.40 33.45 7.81
CA GLY A 319 -10.84 33.54 8.04
C GLY A 319 -11.23 32.57 9.15
N THR A 320 -11.54 33.15 10.30
CA THR A 320 -12.32 32.54 11.38
C THR A 320 -13.80 32.77 11.07
N ASP A 321 -14.64 31.85 11.56
CA ASP A 321 -16.11 31.81 11.53
C ASP A 321 -16.73 31.02 10.34
N ASP A 322 -17.69 30.09 10.49
CA ASP A 322 -18.24 29.34 11.63
C ASP A 322 -19.20 28.26 11.05
N GLU A 323 -18.89 26.97 11.24
CA GLU A 323 -19.88 25.90 11.44
C GLU A 323 -19.13 24.69 12.02
N ALA A 324 -18.90 24.74 13.33
CA ALA A 324 -18.20 23.70 14.07
C ALA A 324 -18.87 22.31 13.89
N PRO A 325 -18.10 21.24 13.59
CA PRO A 325 -18.58 19.88 13.74
C PRO A 325 -18.88 19.60 15.22
N ALA A 326 -20.09 19.15 15.51
CA ALA A 326 -20.55 18.83 16.87
C ALA A 326 -19.85 17.57 17.41
N ASP A 327 -18.69 17.74 18.06
CA ASP A 327 -18.21 16.98 19.24
C ASP A 327 -16.73 17.26 19.65
N VAL A 328 -16.08 18.31 19.12
CA VAL A 328 -14.72 18.69 19.59
C VAL A 328 -14.82 19.54 20.86
N PRO A 329 -14.19 19.15 21.99
CA PRO A 329 -14.15 19.99 23.19
C PRO A 329 -13.58 21.37 22.89
N ALA A 330 -14.22 22.43 23.40
CA ALA A 330 -13.74 23.80 23.24
C ALA A 330 -12.28 23.94 23.73
N GLY A 331 -11.41 24.49 22.90
CA GLY A 331 -9.99 24.72 23.19
C GLY A 331 -9.00 23.67 22.67
N VAL A 332 -9.46 22.58 22.05
CA VAL A 332 -8.54 21.59 21.43
C VAL A 332 -7.72 22.22 20.29
N HIS A 333 -8.37 23.00 19.42
CA HIS A 333 -7.65 23.70 18.35
C HIS A 333 -6.62 24.69 18.91
N ASP A 334 -6.99 25.44 19.94
CA ASP A 334 -6.07 26.40 20.59
C ASP A 334 -4.86 25.70 21.20
N ALA A 335 -5.06 24.56 21.88
CA ALA A 335 -3.96 23.78 22.44
C ALA A 335 -3.00 23.26 21.37
N ILE A 336 -3.53 22.77 20.24
CA ILE A 336 -2.74 22.27 19.11
C ILE A 336 -1.94 23.41 18.46
N TYR A 337 -2.59 24.53 18.14
CA TYR A 337 -1.90 25.67 17.51
C TYR A 337 -0.94 26.37 18.47
N GLN A 338 -1.22 26.37 19.78
CA GLN A 338 -0.28 26.89 20.77
C GLN A 338 0.99 26.03 20.84
N ALA A 339 0.87 24.70 20.86
CA ALA A 339 2.02 23.80 20.78
C ALA A 339 2.83 24.04 19.49
N ALA A 340 2.15 24.26 18.36
CA ALA A 340 2.82 24.58 17.10
C ALA A 340 3.58 25.93 17.14
N ARG A 341 2.98 26.98 17.72
CA ARG A 341 3.61 28.30 17.88
C ARG A 341 4.81 28.28 18.81
N GLU A 342 4.82 27.36 19.77
CA GLU A 342 5.95 27.13 20.68
C GLU A 342 7.06 26.27 20.06
N GLY A 343 6.94 25.88 18.78
CA GLY A 343 7.92 25.05 18.07
C GLY A 343 7.79 23.55 18.36
N ARG A 344 6.78 23.13 19.13
CA ARG A 344 6.50 21.72 19.45
C ARG A 344 5.69 21.05 18.33
N HIS A 345 6.22 21.13 17.11
CA HIS A 345 5.52 20.69 15.89
C HIS A 345 5.16 19.20 15.88
N SER A 346 6.04 18.34 16.40
CA SER A 346 5.79 16.89 16.49
C SER A 346 4.65 16.56 17.45
N GLU A 347 4.55 17.28 18.56
CA GLU A 347 3.48 17.14 19.55
C GLU A 347 2.15 17.61 18.97
N ALA A 348 2.13 18.81 18.36
CA ALA A 348 0.94 19.34 17.68
C ALA A 348 0.45 18.38 16.58
N ALA A 349 1.36 17.82 15.78
CA ALA A 349 1.01 16.84 14.74
C ALA A 349 0.44 15.53 15.32
N THR A 350 0.97 15.07 16.45
CA THR A 350 0.47 13.87 17.14
C THR A 350 -0.93 14.09 17.69
N MET A 351 -1.17 15.24 18.33
CA MET A 351 -2.49 15.62 18.83
C MET A 351 -3.51 15.68 17.68
N ALA A 352 -3.19 16.35 16.58
CA ALA A 352 -4.08 16.44 15.42
C ALA A 352 -4.36 15.05 14.77
N ALA A 353 -3.36 14.17 14.69
CA ALA A 353 -3.54 12.80 14.16
C ALA A 353 -4.43 11.91 15.06
N GLN A 354 -4.37 12.09 16.38
CA GLN A 354 -5.26 11.39 17.31
C GLN A 354 -6.72 11.80 17.10
N TRP A 355 -6.96 13.10 16.89
CA TRP A 355 -8.30 13.63 16.62
C TRP A 355 -8.84 13.23 15.24
N GLU A 356 -8.00 13.18 14.21
CA GLU A 356 -8.36 12.57 12.94
C GLU A 356 -8.79 11.11 13.13
N THR A 357 -8.00 10.33 13.87
CA THR A 357 -8.32 8.93 14.16
C THR A 357 -9.63 8.78 14.95
N ALA A 358 -9.97 9.75 15.81
CA ALA A 358 -11.25 9.79 16.50
C ALA A 358 -12.40 10.11 15.53
N ALA A 359 -12.26 11.15 14.70
CA ALA A 359 -13.24 11.56 13.70
C ALA A 359 -13.50 10.47 12.65
N LEU A 360 -12.45 9.76 12.20
CA LEU A 360 -12.55 8.63 11.29
C LEU A 360 -13.37 7.48 11.89
N ARG A 361 -13.22 7.22 13.19
CA ARG A 361 -13.97 6.17 13.89
C ARG A 361 -15.43 6.55 14.15
N ALA A 362 -15.69 7.81 14.48
CA ALA A 362 -17.02 8.29 14.81
C ALA A 362 -17.88 8.56 13.56
N SER A 363 -17.29 9.24 12.58
CA SER A 363 -18.02 9.91 11.48
C SER A 363 -17.64 9.33 10.11
N GLY A 364 -16.56 8.55 10.01
CA GLY A 364 -16.08 7.92 8.78
C GLY A 364 -15.15 8.80 7.93
N PRO A 365 -14.51 8.22 6.90
CA PRO A 365 -13.42 8.85 6.15
C PRO A 365 -13.82 10.02 5.25
N HIS A 366 -15.08 10.12 4.86
CA HIS A 366 -15.61 11.21 4.05
C HIS A 366 -16.47 12.18 4.87
N SER A 367 -16.29 12.22 6.19
CA SER A 367 -17.01 13.17 7.05
C SER A 367 -16.42 14.58 6.96
N LYS A 368 -17.23 15.62 7.25
CA LYS A 368 -16.73 17.00 7.38
C LYS A 368 -15.62 17.08 8.43
N GLU A 369 -15.78 16.33 9.50
CA GLU A 369 -14.86 16.28 10.65
C GLU A 369 -13.51 15.64 10.29
N ALA A 370 -13.51 14.50 9.58
CA ALA A 370 -12.27 13.87 9.13
C ALA A 370 -11.49 14.77 8.17
N VAL A 371 -12.17 15.44 7.23
CA VAL A 371 -11.54 16.40 6.31
C VAL A 371 -10.94 17.57 7.08
N HIS A 372 -11.67 18.13 8.04
CA HIS A 372 -11.21 19.23 8.89
C HIS A 372 -9.89 18.88 9.60
N TRP A 373 -9.78 17.66 10.15
CA TRP A 373 -8.53 17.24 10.80
C TRP A 373 -7.36 17.01 9.83
N VAL A 374 -7.63 16.60 8.58
CA VAL A 374 -6.60 16.56 7.52
C VAL A 374 -6.11 17.97 7.19
N GLU A 375 -7.00 18.95 7.12
CA GLU A 375 -6.67 20.37 6.87
C GLU A 375 -5.81 20.94 8.01
N VAL A 376 -6.19 20.68 9.26
CA VAL A 376 -5.38 21.08 10.44
C VAL A 376 -3.99 20.46 10.39
N ARG A 377 -3.87 19.17 10.04
CA ARG A 377 -2.57 18.50 9.88
C ARG A 377 -1.74 19.10 8.75
N ALA A 378 -2.39 19.54 7.67
CA ALA A 378 -1.72 20.19 6.54
C ALA A 378 -1.12 21.55 6.95
N ASP A 379 -1.87 22.35 7.71
CA ASP A 379 -1.40 23.62 8.27
C ASP A 379 -0.22 23.41 9.24
N LEU A 380 -0.29 22.41 10.10
CA LEU A 380 0.79 22.10 11.04
C LEU A 380 2.07 21.64 10.33
N ALA A 381 1.94 20.84 9.27
CA ALA A 381 3.08 20.44 8.44
C ALA A 381 3.72 21.64 7.74
N HIS A 382 2.90 22.57 7.25
CA HIS A 382 3.39 23.80 6.63
C HIS A 382 4.16 24.68 7.65
N GLN A 383 3.61 24.86 8.86
CA GLN A 383 4.27 25.60 9.95
C GLN A 383 5.58 24.94 10.41
N ALA A 384 5.67 23.61 10.32
CA ALA A 384 6.89 22.86 10.62
C ALA A 384 7.97 22.94 9.51
N GLY A 385 7.68 23.63 8.39
CA GLY A 385 8.58 23.74 7.25
C GLY A 385 8.58 22.52 6.32
N ASP A 386 7.68 21.56 6.52
CA ASP A 386 7.54 20.37 5.66
C ASP A 386 6.51 20.65 4.55
N ALA A 387 6.95 21.42 3.55
CA ALA A 387 6.14 21.83 2.41
C ALA A 387 5.60 20.64 1.59
N GLY A 388 6.37 19.55 1.48
CA GLY A 388 5.98 18.34 0.75
C GLY A 388 4.85 17.59 1.44
N ARG A 389 4.93 17.42 2.76
CA ARG A 389 3.86 16.82 3.56
C ARG A 389 2.63 17.72 3.61
N ALA A 390 2.80 19.02 3.75
CA ALA A 390 1.69 19.98 3.70
C ALA A 390 0.95 19.93 2.36
N CYS A 391 1.68 19.93 1.24
CA CYS A 391 1.11 19.81 -0.09
C CYS A 391 0.30 18.51 -0.23
N THR A 392 0.87 17.37 0.17
CA THR A 392 0.18 16.07 0.15
C THR A 392 -1.16 16.11 0.89
N LEU A 393 -1.17 16.67 2.10
CA LEU A 393 -2.38 16.72 2.94
C LEU A 393 -3.44 17.68 2.36
N TRP A 394 -3.03 18.80 1.76
CA TRP A 394 -3.96 19.69 1.05
C TRP A 394 -4.55 19.06 -0.21
N LEU A 395 -3.77 18.29 -0.98
CA LEU A 395 -4.28 17.51 -2.12
C LEU A 395 -5.29 16.46 -1.65
N GLN A 396 -5.01 15.77 -0.54
CA GLN A 396 -5.93 14.81 0.09
C GLN A 396 -7.25 15.48 0.52
N ALA A 397 -7.18 16.63 1.21
CA ALA A 397 -8.37 17.36 1.64
C ALA A 397 -9.25 17.77 0.45
N ALA A 398 -8.66 18.32 -0.62
CA ALA A 398 -9.36 18.67 -1.84
C ALA A 398 -10.03 17.46 -2.51
N ALA A 399 -9.31 16.32 -2.60
CA ALA A 399 -9.83 15.10 -3.20
C ALA A 399 -11.03 14.53 -2.41
N VAL A 400 -10.95 14.47 -1.07
CA VAL A 400 -12.06 13.97 -0.24
C VAL A 400 -13.29 14.88 -0.37
N ARG A 401 -13.10 16.20 -0.47
CA ARG A 401 -14.20 17.15 -0.71
C ARG A 401 -14.92 16.90 -2.05
N LEU A 402 -14.16 16.67 -3.13
CA LEU A 402 -14.73 16.32 -4.43
C LEU A 402 -15.45 14.97 -4.43
N GLN A 403 -14.91 13.96 -3.74
CA GLN A 403 -15.53 12.64 -3.61
C GLN A 403 -16.87 12.67 -2.87
N ARG A 404 -17.07 13.66 -2.00
CA ARG A 404 -18.37 13.91 -1.34
C ARG A 404 -19.40 14.58 -2.25
N GLY A 405 -19.05 14.86 -3.50
CA GLY A 405 -19.90 15.56 -4.44
C GLY A 405 -19.98 17.07 -4.20
N GLN A 406 -19.03 17.66 -3.47
CA GLN A 406 -18.92 19.12 -3.45
C GLN A 406 -18.58 19.59 -4.88
N ALA A 407 -19.23 20.67 -5.30
CA ALA A 407 -19.01 21.22 -6.63
C ALA A 407 -17.54 21.63 -6.79
N THR A 408 -17.01 21.51 -8.00
CA THR A 408 -15.61 21.88 -8.31
C THR A 408 -15.34 23.36 -8.12
N ASP A 409 -16.39 24.19 -8.02
CA ASP A 409 -16.36 25.61 -7.73
C ASP A 409 -16.65 26.00 -6.27
N ALA A 410 -16.78 25.01 -5.38
CA ALA A 410 -16.95 25.25 -3.95
C ALA A 410 -15.72 25.97 -3.36
N VAL A 411 -15.98 26.95 -2.49
CA VAL A 411 -14.93 27.81 -1.89
C VAL A 411 -13.91 26.97 -1.12
N GLU A 412 -14.35 25.93 -0.45
CA GLU A 412 -13.52 25.04 0.35
C GLU A 412 -12.62 24.14 -0.52
N VAL A 413 -13.12 23.71 -1.69
CA VAL A 413 -12.31 22.98 -2.66
C VAL A 413 -11.24 23.89 -3.23
N PHE A 414 -11.59 25.11 -3.64
CA PHE A 414 -10.63 26.09 -4.12
C PHE A 414 -9.59 26.45 -3.06
N GLY A 415 -10.01 26.68 -1.81
CA GLY A 415 -9.10 26.99 -0.72
C GLY A 415 -8.08 25.87 -0.47
N ALA A 416 -8.50 24.61 -0.52
CA ALA A 416 -7.60 23.47 -0.37
C ALA A 416 -6.62 23.36 -1.55
N VAL A 417 -7.08 23.52 -2.79
CA VAL A 417 -6.20 23.46 -3.98
C VAL A 417 -5.25 24.66 -4.03
N ASP A 418 -5.67 25.86 -3.63
CA ASP A 418 -4.81 27.05 -3.53
C ASP A 418 -3.69 26.84 -2.50
N ARG A 419 -3.99 26.26 -1.35
CA ARG A 419 -2.99 25.94 -0.33
C ARG A 419 -2.07 24.82 -0.75
N ALA A 420 -2.56 23.79 -1.45
CA ALA A 420 -1.73 22.77 -2.07
C ALA A 420 -0.74 23.40 -3.07
N HIS A 421 -1.23 24.29 -3.95
CA HIS A 421 -0.41 25.02 -4.91
C HIS A 421 0.66 25.86 -4.22
N HIS A 422 0.29 26.59 -3.17
CA HIS A 422 1.23 27.39 -2.39
C HIS A 422 2.32 26.54 -1.71
N CYS A 423 1.94 25.41 -1.10
CA CYS A 423 2.90 24.49 -0.47
C CYS A 423 3.79 23.82 -1.51
N TRP A 424 3.24 23.45 -2.66
CA TRP A 424 4.01 22.86 -3.76
C TRP A 424 5.14 23.77 -4.24
N HIS A 425 4.92 25.08 -4.32
CA HIS A 425 5.96 26.08 -4.65
C HIS A 425 7.14 26.10 -3.68
N GLN A 426 6.90 25.67 -2.45
CA GLN A 426 7.92 25.61 -1.40
C GLN A 426 8.65 24.27 -1.34
N VAL A 427 8.25 23.29 -2.16
CA VAL A 427 8.96 22.01 -2.29
C VAL A 427 10.20 22.21 -3.15
N THR A 428 11.37 22.13 -2.51
CA THR A 428 12.67 22.34 -3.16
C THR A 428 13.22 21.10 -3.84
N ASP A 429 12.91 19.91 -3.32
CA ASP A 429 13.37 18.64 -3.89
C ASP A 429 12.63 18.32 -5.20
N PRO A 430 13.29 18.27 -6.37
CA PRO A 430 12.64 17.97 -7.64
C PRO A 430 11.97 16.58 -7.66
N ALA A 431 12.55 15.60 -6.96
CA ALA A 431 11.99 14.24 -6.90
C ALA A 431 10.66 14.21 -6.14
N GLN A 432 10.46 15.12 -5.19
CA GLN A 432 9.21 15.30 -4.45
C GLN A 432 8.26 16.29 -5.13
N ALA A 433 8.80 17.37 -5.72
CA ALA A 433 8.02 18.41 -6.38
C ALA A 433 7.34 17.88 -7.65
N TYR A 434 8.02 17.10 -8.48
CA TYR A 434 7.43 16.60 -9.71
C TYR A 434 6.14 15.77 -9.51
N PRO A 435 6.11 14.70 -8.68
CA PRO A 435 4.90 13.90 -8.48
C PRO A 435 3.76 14.70 -7.83
N LEU A 436 4.06 15.58 -6.88
CA LEU A 436 3.05 16.46 -6.27
C LEU A 436 2.49 17.46 -7.29
N GLY A 437 3.32 17.95 -8.21
CA GLY A 437 2.92 18.88 -9.26
C GLY A 437 1.98 18.24 -10.27
N VAL A 438 2.19 16.97 -10.62
CA VAL A 438 1.29 16.22 -11.52
C VAL A 438 -0.11 16.08 -10.89
N GLN A 439 -0.18 15.69 -9.62
CA GLN A 439 -1.45 15.60 -8.89
C GLN A 439 -2.14 16.96 -8.75
N LEU A 440 -1.35 18.01 -8.47
CA LEU A 440 -1.86 19.38 -8.41
C LEU A 440 -2.41 19.84 -9.76
N ALA A 441 -1.75 19.51 -10.87
CA ALA A 441 -2.21 19.86 -12.21
C ALA A 441 -3.59 19.27 -12.50
N GLU A 442 -3.80 17.99 -12.21
CA GLU A 442 -5.10 17.31 -12.37
C GLU A 442 -6.22 18.00 -11.58
N LEU A 443 -5.96 18.29 -10.29
CA LEU A 443 -6.94 19.01 -9.46
C LEU A 443 -7.17 20.44 -9.94
N ARG A 444 -6.16 21.09 -10.53
CA ARG A 444 -6.29 22.45 -11.06
C ARG A 444 -7.04 22.50 -12.39
N GLU A 445 -6.99 21.48 -13.22
CA GLU A 445 -7.86 21.38 -14.41
C GLU A 445 -9.34 21.21 -14.00
N LEU A 446 -9.58 20.42 -12.96
CA LEU A 446 -10.93 20.18 -12.43
C LEU A 446 -11.48 21.39 -11.67
N ALA A 447 -10.62 22.09 -10.92
CA ALA A 447 -10.93 23.27 -10.13
C ALA A 447 -9.93 24.40 -10.46
N PRO A 448 -10.13 25.11 -11.60
CA PRO A 448 -9.18 26.12 -12.10
C PRO A 448 -9.01 27.35 -11.19
N GLY A 449 -9.86 27.50 -10.18
CA GLY A 449 -9.84 28.63 -9.25
C GLY A 449 -10.31 29.93 -9.92
N ARG A 450 -10.34 31.01 -9.13
CA ARG A 450 -10.73 32.34 -9.64
C ARG A 450 -9.61 33.02 -10.46
N ARG A 451 -8.38 32.50 -10.42
CA ARG A 451 -7.21 33.10 -11.07
C ARG A 451 -6.85 32.32 -12.35
N PRO A 452 -6.99 32.92 -13.55
CA PRO A 452 -6.80 32.23 -14.82
C PRO A 452 -5.35 31.78 -15.11
N GLY A 453 -4.37 32.17 -14.28
CA GLY A 453 -2.96 31.83 -14.47
C GLY A 453 -2.48 30.59 -13.70
N ALA A 454 -3.27 30.03 -12.77
CA ALA A 454 -2.76 29.01 -11.85
C ALA A 454 -2.45 27.68 -12.53
N VAL A 455 -3.29 27.26 -13.50
CA VAL A 455 -3.04 26.06 -14.30
C VAL A 455 -1.76 26.21 -15.14
N ARG A 456 -1.57 27.38 -15.75
CA ARG A 456 -0.38 27.68 -16.55
C ARG A 456 0.88 27.64 -15.69
N ASP A 457 0.83 28.25 -14.51
CA ASP A 457 1.95 28.26 -13.56
C ASP A 457 2.38 26.84 -13.14
N VAL A 458 1.42 25.94 -12.87
CA VAL A 458 1.73 24.54 -12.57
C VAL A 458 2.41 23.84 -13.76
N ARG A 459 1.89 24.04 -14.97
CA ARG A 459 2.47 23.45 -16.19
C ARG A 459 3.87 23.98 -16.49
N ASP A 460 4.07 25.30 -16.38
CA ASP A 460 5.37 25.95 -16.63
C ASP A 460 6.43 25.45 -15.64
N ARG A 461 6.07 25.32 -14.36
CA ARG A 461 6.98 24.78 -13.34
C ARG A 461 7.23 23.27 -13.50
N LEU A 462 6.21 22.47 -13.84
CA LEU A 462 6.42 21.05 -14.16
C LEU A 462 7.40 20.86 -15.33
N ALA A 463 7.26 21.67 -16.39
CA ALA A 463 8.20 21.66 -17.51
C ALA A 463 9.63 21.98 -17.04
N SER A 464 9.80 22.98 -16.16
CA SER A 464 11.10 23.34 -15.59
C SER A 464 11.73 22.22 -14.72
N LEU A 465 10.91 21.41 -14.02
CA LEU A 465 11.36 20.29 -13.20
C LEU A 465 11.81 19.09 -14.04
N THR A 466 11.30 18.96 -15.27
CA THR A 466 11.68 17.88 -16.21
C THR A 466 12.83 18.23 -17.14
N ALA A 467 13.17 19.52 -17.26
CA ALA A 467 14.32 19.95 -18.02
C ALA A 467 15.61 19.45 -17.34
N ALA A 468 16.44 18.69 -18.06
CA ALA A 468 17.68 18.14 -17.52
C ALA A 468 18.62 19.25 -17.01
N PRO A 469 19.47 19.02 -15.98
CA PRO A 469 20.40 20.03 -15.46
C PRO A 469 21.50 20.53 -16.42
N GLY A 470 21.41 20.26 -17.72
CA GLY A 470 22.41 20.59 -18.73
C GLY A 470 22.03 21.68 -19.72
N GLU A 471 20.79 22.16 -19.73
CA GLU A 471 20.30 23.05 -20.80
C GLU A 471 20.13 24.52 -20.37
N GLN A 472 20.34 24.83 -19.07
CA GLN A 472 20.34 26.21 -18.55
C GLN A 472 21.68 26.94 -18.71
N ALA A 473 22.73 26.27 -19.19
CA ALA A 473 24.04 26.89 -19.47
C ALA A 473 24.23 27.33 -20.94
N ALA A 474 23.23 27.13 -21.81
CA ALA A 474 23.32 27.42 -23.25
C ALA A 474 22.35 28.53 -23.73
N ALA A 475 21.82 29.34 -22.81
CA ALA A 475 21.08 30.55 -23.14
C ALA A 475 21.48 31.68 -22.16
N GLY A 476 22.77 32.01 -22.17
CA GLY A 476 23.27 33.31 -21.70
C GLY A 476 23.19 34.34 -22.82
#